data_AF-A0A1B6IKC2-F1
#
_entry.id   AF-A0A1B6IKC2-F1
#
_cell.length_a   1.000
_cell.length_b   1.000
_cell.length_c   1.000
_cell.angle_alpha   90.00
_cell.angle_beta   90.00
_cell.angle_gamma   90.00
#
_symmetry.space_group_name_H-M   'P 1'
#
loop_
_entity.id
_entity.type
_entity.pdbx_description
1 polymer ?
#
loop_
_entity_poly.entity_id
_entity_poly.type
_entity_poly.pdbx_seq_one_letter_code
_entity_poly.pdbx_strand_id
1 'polypeptide(L)'
;VLKKHAANMFHPALPADKTAAIETLGFGCVGKVFLLFPNRWWPEDINAFFPLFSQSERENIKTTSAYGEWLVNVTDFAPVMNHDRMLCAWIAGQACRTMEAMTEEQVTDALLELLNILVGKSYNVTRPEAILRTNWGSYPYTLGSYSHRTVASDRKNLTNNDLAESVLDDTNKPVLLFAGEATHPHYYSTVHGALDTGRREANKLIQYFDLTSKA
;
A
#
# COMPACT_ATOMS: atom_id res chain seq x y z
N VAL A 1 4.63 2.82 -9.96
CA VAL A 1 5.11 2.87 -11.39
C VAL A 1 5.89 4.14 -11.73
N LEU A 2 5.29 5.34 -11.69
CA LEU A 2 5.97 6.58 -12.12
C LEU A 2 7.32 6.82 -11.44
N LYS A 3 7.41 6.61 -10.13
CA LYS A 3 8.68 6.69 -9.38
C LYS A 3 9.84 5.89 -9.98
N LYS A 4 9.56 4.74 -10.60
CA LYS A 4 10.60 3.84 -11.16
C LYS A 4 10.90 4.15 -12.62
N HIS A 5 9.92 4.63 -13.38
CA HIS A 5 10.00 4.65 -14.84
C HIS A 5 9.85 6.03 -15.48
N ALA A 6 9.40 7.07 -14.76
CA ALA A 6 9.06 8.37 -15.35
C ALA A 6 10.22 9.00 -16.12
N ALA A 7 11.46 8.89 -15.62
CA ALA A 7 12.65 9.44 -16.26
C ALA A 7 12.89 8.95 -17.70
N ASN A 8 12.41 7.74 -18.03
CA ASN A 8 12.63 7.09 -19.33
C ASN A 8 11.31 6.81 -20.09
N MET A 9 10.16 7.22 -19.53
CA MET A 9 8.83 6.93 -20.06
C MET A 9 8.30 8.06 -20.95
N PHE A 10 8.75 9.30 -20.73
CA PHE A 10 8.23 10.49 -21.39
C PHE A 10 9.29 11.14 -22.26
N HIS A 11 8.89 11.53 -23.48
CA HIS A 11 9.70 12.31 -24.41
C HIS A 11 8.85 13.43 -25.01
N PRO A 12 9.18 14.72 -24.77
CA PRO A 12 10.26 15.21 -23.90
C PRO A 12 10.07 14.82 -22.42
N ALA A 13 11.11 15.02 -21.61
CA ALA A 13 11.06 14.76 -20.17
C ALA A 13 9.96 15.61 -19.49
N LEU A 14 9.40 15.10 -18.40
CA LEU A 14 8.38 15.83 -17.65
C LEU A 14 8.96 17.13 -17.03
N PRO A 15 8.14 18.18 -16.87
CA PRO A 15 8.56 19.40 -16.18
C PRO A 15 9.14 19.14 -14.78
N ALA A 16 10.01 20.03 -14.32
CA ALA A 16 10.73 19.88 -13.05
C ALA A 16 9.78 19.70 -11.86
N ASP A 17 8.70 20.49 -11.78
CA ASP A 17 7.72 20.42 -10.68
C ASP A 17 7.00 19.08 -10.66
N LYS A 18 6.64 18.53 -11.84
CA LYS A 18 6.02 17.22 -11.98
C LYS A 18 6.95 16.11 -11.49
N THR A 19 8.22 16.18 -11.90
CA THR A 19 9.24 15.21 -11.48
C THR A 19 9.48 15.29 -9.98
N ALA A 20 9.58 16.49 -9.42
CA ALA A 20 9.75 16.70 -7.98
C ALA A 20 8.55 16.17 -7.17
N ALA A 21 7.31 16.33 -7.66
CA ALA A 21 6.13 15.76 -7.04
C ALA A 21 6.16 14.22 -7.06
N ILE A 22 6.51 13.61 -8.20
CA ILE A 22 6.67 12.15 -8.34
C ILE A 22 7.72 11.62 -7.36
N GLU A 23 8.85 12.29 -7.19
CA GLU A 23 9.94 11.87 -6.32
C GLU A 23 9.57 11.99 -4.83
N THR A 24 8.92 13.09 -4.45
CA THR A 24 8.75 13.45 -3.04
C THR A 24 7.47 12.91 -2.41
N LEU A 25 6.37 12.77 -3.16
CA LEU A 25 5.18 12.09 -2.66
C LEU A 25 5.51 10.62 -2.36
N GLY A 26 4.96 10.06 -1.29
CA GLY A 26 5.23 8.71 -0.86
C GLY A 26 4.42 7.69 -1.65
N PHE A 27 4.94 6.47 -1.77
CA PHE A 27 4.17 5.33 -2.28
C PHE A 27 4.47 4.11 -1.42
N GLY A 28 3.51 3.73 -0.58
CA GLY A 28 3.71 2.73 0.48
C GLY A 28 3.65 1.29 -0.02
N CYS A 29 3.96 0.34 0.86
CA CYS A 29 3.67 -1.08 0.69
C CYS A 29 2.82 -1.52 1.88
N VAL A 30 1.60 -1.96 1.61
CA VAL A 30 0.73 -2.59 2.60
C VAL A 30 0.26 -3.91 2.02
N GLY A 31 0.64 -4.98 2.69
CA GLY A 31 0.36 -6.35 2.31
C GLY A 31 -0.68 -6.97 3.23
N LYS A 32 -1.43 -7.93 2.69
CA LYS A 32 -2.35 -8.79 3.44
C LYS A 32 -1.93 -10.23 3.27
N VAL A 33 -2.01 -11.00 4.36
CA VAL A 33 -1.89 -12.47 4.33
C VAL A 33 -3.15 -13.05 4.95
N PHE A 34 -3.94 -13.73 4.15
CA PHE A 34 -5.09 -14.51 4.59
C PHE A 34 -4.60 -15.89 5.03
N LEU A 35 -4.90 -16.29 6.26
CA LEU A 35 -4.50 -17.56 6.84
C LEU A 35 -5.74 -18.43 7.06
N LEU A 36 -5.87 -19.52 6.31
CA LEU A 36 -6.93 -20.50 6.48
C LEU A 36 -6.49 -21.56 7.50
N PHE A 37 -7.24 -21.72 8.57
CA PHE A 37 -6.96 -22.70 9.63
C PHE A 37 -7.85 -23.95 9.52
N PRO A 38 -7.38 -25.11 10.05
CA PRO A 38 -8.18 -26.33 10.13
C PRO A 38 -9.46 -26.14 10.94
N ASN A 39 -9.40 -25.38 12.03
CA ASN A 39 -10.53 -25.03 12.88
C ASN A 39 -10.35 -23.62 13.41
N ARG A 40 -11.45 -22.96 13.78
CA ARG A 40 -11.38 -21.70 14.54
C ARG A 40 -10.80 -22.00 15.91
N TRP A 41 -9.65 -21.41 16.23
CA TRP A 41 -9.00 -21.53 17.54
C TRP A 41 -9.24 -20.31 18.44
N TRP A 42 -9.82 -19.23 17.91
CA TRP A 42 -10.18 -18.02 18.64
C TRP A 42 -11.68 -17.94 18.98
N PRO A 43 -12.08 -17.20 20.02
CA PRO A 43 -13.49 -16.95 20.34
C PRO A 43 -14.24 -16.13 19.28
N GLU A 44 -15.56 -16.32 19.17
CA GLU A 44 -16.42 -15.64 18.17
C GLU A 44 -16.54 -14.12 18.36
N ASP A 45 -16.35 -13.64 19.57
CA ASP A 45 -16.45 -12.22 19.94
C ASP A 45 -15.14 -11.43 19.72
N ILE A 46 -14.08 -12.09 19.26
CA ILE A 46 -12.82 -11.42 18.91
C ILE A 46 -12.90 -10.79 17.53
N ASN A 47 -12.73 -9.46 17.49
CA ASN A 47 -12.71 -8.69 16.25
C ASN A 47 -11.31 -8.56 15.62
N ALA A 48 -10.26 -8.56 16.44
CA ALA A 48 -8.87 -8.50 15.98
C ALA A 48 -7.89 -8.78 17.12
N PHE A 49 -6.69 -9.22 16.76
CA PHE A 49 -5.52 -9.28 17.62
C PHE A 49 -4.53 -8.21 17.17
N PHE A 50 -4.17 -7.29 18.06
CA PHE A 50 -3.18 -6.24 17.79
C PHE A 50 -1.87 -6.58 18.51
N PRO A 51 -0.76 -6.82 17.78
CA PRO A 51 0.54 -7.04 18.39
C PRO A 51 1.01 -5.77 19.13
N LEU A 52 1.15 -5.88 20.45
CA LEU A 52 1.69 -4.82 21.31
C LEU A 52 2.95 -5.35 22.00
N PHE A 53 4.10 -4.81 21.59
CA PHE A 53 5.40 -5.21 22.11
C PHE A 53 6.05 -4.07 22.87
N SER A 54 6.51 -4.36 24.08
CA SER A 54 7.52 -3.56 24.77
C SER A 54 8.82 -3.50 23.95
N GLN A 55 9.69 -2.53 24.26
CA GLN A 55 10.96 -2.40 23.57
C GLN A 55 11.82 -3.67 23.73
N SER A 56 11.85 -4.27 24.93
CA SER A 56 12.60 -5.50 25.16
C SER A 56 12.04 -6.69 24.37
N GLU A 57 10.72 -6.82 24.22
CA GLU A 57 10.12 -7.87 23.39
C GLU A 57 10.46 -7.68 21.92
N ARG A 58 10.45 -6.44 21.41
CA ARG A 58 10.88 -6.15 20.04
C ARG A 58 12.31 -6.58 19.79
N GLU A 59 13.24 -6.21 20.67
CA GLU A 59 14.65 -6.60 20.55
C GLU A 59 14.85 -8.12 20.71
N ASN A 60 14.04 -8.77 21.56
CA ASN A 60 14.07 -10.22 21.69
C ASN A 60 13.60 -10.91 20.41
N ILE A 61 12.49 -10.49 19.80
CA ILE A 61 11.98 -11.07 18.54
C ILE A 61 13.01 -10.87 17.41
N LYS A 62 13.64 -9.70 17.33
CA LYS A 62 14.72 -9.43 16.36
C LYS A 62 15.87 -10.43 16.43
N THR A 63 16.22 -10.88 17.64
CA THR A 63 17.37 -11.75 17.89
C THR A 63 17.03 -13.24 17.93
N THR A 64 15.78 -13.59 18.23
CA THR A 64 15.34 -14.97 18.45
C THR A 64 14.45 -15.54 17.35
N SER A 65 13.78 -14.69 16.56
CA SER A 65 12.89 -15.17 15.49
C SER A 65 13.68 -15.84 14.37
N ALA A 66 13.20 -17.00 13.93
CA ALA A 66 13.78 -17.70 12.78
C ALA A 66 13.52 -16.97 11.45
N TYR A 67 12.55 -16.06 11.42
CA TYR A 67 12.04 -15.40 10.20
C TYR A 67 12.35 -13.91 10.13
N GLY A 68 13.03 -13.39 11.15
CA GLY A 68 13.56 -12.03 11.20
C GLY A 68 12.59 -10.99 11.73
N GLU A 69 13.10 -9.76 11.84
CA GLU A 69 12.45 -8.69 12.59
C GLU A 69 11.14 -8.15 12.00
N TRP A 70 10.81 -8.49 10.76
CA TRP A 70 9.62 -7.94 10.09
C TRP A 70 8.33 -8.29 10.82
N LEU A 71 8.31 -9.38 11.59
CA LEU A 71 7.18 -9.80 12.43
C LEU A 71 6.70 -8.72 13.41
N VAL A 72 7.60 -7.88 13.92
CA VAL A 72 7.24 -6.80 14.87
C VAL A 72 6.50 -5.63 14.20
N ASN A 73 6.33 -5.69 12.87
CA ASN A 73 5.61 -4.72 12.04
C ASN A 73 4.34 -5.29 11.40
N VAL A 74 3.91 -6.48 11.80
CA VAL A 74 2.54 -6.94 11.57
C VAL A 74 1.62 -6.10 12.45
N THR A 75 0.60 -5.47 11.85
CA THR A 75 -0.24 -4.47 12.55
C THR A 75 -1.40 -5.10 13.29
N ASP A 76 -2.01 -6.13 12.70
CA ASP A 76 -3.16 -6.82 13.25
C ASP A 76 -3.39 -8.16 12.54
N PHE A 77 -4.14 -9.03 13.24
CA PHE A 77 -4.81 -10.18 12.68
C PHE A 77 -6.30 -10.05 12.95
N ALA A 78 -7.12 -9.95 11.90
CA ALA A 78 -8.57 -9.82 12.04
C ALA A 78 -9.30 -11.01 11.38
N PRO A 79 -10.39 -11.54 11.96
CA PRO A 79 -11.23 -12.50 11.27
C PRO A 79 -11.76 -11.93 9.96
N VAL A 80 -11.76 -12.76 8.93
CA VAL A 80 -12.30 -12.39 7.63
C VAL A 80 -13.82 -12.44 7.69
N MET A 81 -14.47 -11.36 7.26
CA MET A 81 -15.93 -11.26 7.24
C MET A 81 -16.54 -12.45 6.49
N ASN A 82 -17.59 -13.03 7.08
CA ASN A 82 -18.29 -14.21 6.55
C ASN A 82 -17.40 -15.46 6.39
N HIS A 83 -16.30 -15.57 7.15
CA HIS A 83 -15.45 -16.75 7.17
C HIS A 83 -15.16 -17.22 8.61
N ASP A 84 -15.39 -18.50 8.89
CA ASP A 84 -15.34 -19.06 10.24
C ASP A 84 -13.89 -19.30 10.74
N ARG A 85 -13.02 -19.75 9.82
CA ARG A 85 -11.68 -20.25 10.14
C ARG A 85 -10.54 -19.46 9.47
N MET A 86 -10.72 -18.17 9.18
CA MET A 86 -9.70 -17.38 8.47
C MET A 86 -9.41 -16.07 9.18
N LEU A 87 -8.12 -15.79 9.37
CA LEU A 87 -7.62 -14.48 9.79
C LEU A 87 -6.94 -13.78 8.61
N CYS A 88 -6.92 -12.45 8.63
CA CYS A 88 -6.14 -11.62 7.73
C CYS A 88 -5.10 -10.88 8.56
N ALA A 89 -3.82 -11.14 8.30
CA ALA A 89 -2.72 -10.36 8.83
C ALA A 89 -2.46 -9.14 7.93
N TRP A 90 -2.28 -7.96 8.52
CA TRP A 90 -1.86 -6.75 7.81
C TRP A 90 -0.40 -6.42 8.12
N ILE A 91 0.36 -6.07 7.08
CA ILE A 91 1.79 -5.81 7.16
C ILE A 91 2.11 -4.55 6.37
N ALA A 92 2.83 -3.60 6.96
CA ALA A 92 3.11 -2.32 6.33
C ALA A 92 4.61 -2.03 6.18
N GLY A 93 4.93 -1.11 5.27
CA GLY A 93 6.27 -0.54 5.11
C GLY A 93 7.29 -1.55 4.57
N GLN A 94 8.50 -1.54 5.15
CA GLN A 94 9.57 -2.43 4.71
C GLN A 94 9.26 -3.90 5.00
N ALA A 95 8.54 -4.19 6.08
CA ALA A 95 8.13 -5.54 6.44
C ALA A 95 7.23 -6.19 5.37
N CYS A 96 6.36 -5.42 4.71
CA CYS A 96 5.56 -5.86 3.57
C CYS A 96 6.46 -6.39 2.44
N ARG A 97 7.53 -5.66 2.11
CA ARG A 97 8.48 -6.05 1.06
C ARG A 97 9.31 -7.28 1.44
N THR A 98 9.72 -7.38 2.71
CA THR A 98 10.40 -8.57 3.22
C THR A 98 9.50 -9.80 3.11
N MET A 99 8.24 -9.70 3.58
CA MET A 99 7.24 -10.77 3.49
C MET A 99 7.00 -11.21 2.04
N GLU A 100 6.89 -10.27 1.09
CA GLU A 100 6.67 -10.60 -0.33
C GLU A 100 7.85 -11.37 -0.96
N ALA A 101 9.07 -11.24 -0.45
CA ALA A 101 10.27 -11.91 -0.95
C ALA A 101 10.46 -13.33 -0.37
N MET A 102 9.71 -13.70 0.67
CA MET A 102 9.79 -15.02 1.32
C MET A 102 8.96 -16.06 0.56
N THR A 103 9.18 -17.35 0.81
CA THR A 103 8.29 -18.41 0.32
C THR A 103 6.97 -18.42 1.11
N GLU A 104 5.93 -19.08 0.58
CA GLU A 104 4.67 -19.23 1.30
C GLU A 104 4.82 -20.01 2.61
N GLU A 105 5.67 -21.05 2.63
CA GLU A 105 5.99 -21.82 3.82
C GLU A 105 6.64 -20.93 4.90
N GLN A 106 7.66 -20.15 4.52
CA GLN A 106 8.32 -19.21 5.42
C GLN A 106 7.34 -18.18 6.00
N VAL A 107 6.44 -17.60 5.18
CA VAL A 107 5.44 -16.65 5.68
C VAL A 107 4.44 -17.34 6.62
N THR A 108 4.02 -18.56 6.29
CA THR A 108 3.10 -19.35 7.12
C THR A 108 3.70 -19.60 8.50
N ASP A 109 4.93 -20.09 8.54
CA ASP A 109 5.58 -20.46 9.79
C ASP A 109 5.97 -19.21 10.61
N ALA A 110 6.35 -18.11 9.96
CA ALA A 110 6.62 -16.84 10.61
C ALA A 110 5.37 -16.24 11.29
N LEU A 111 4.22 -16.25 10.61
CA LEU A 111 2.98 -15.76 11.19
C LEU A 111 2.44 -16.71 12.27
N LEU A 112 2.68 -18.02 12.15
CA LEU A 112 2.39 -18.98 13.22
C LEU A 112 3.26 -18.72 14.46
N GLU A 113 4.55 -18.46 14.29
CA GLU A 113 5.46 -18.07 15.38
C GLU A 113 4.92 -16.82 16.09
N LEU A 114 4.57 -15.78 15.32
CA LEU A 114 4.03 -14.54 15.86
C LEU A 114 2.72 -14.75 16.62
N LEU A 115 1.77 -15.52 16.08
CA LEU A 115 0.52 -15.83 16.79
C LEU A 115 0.77 -16.60 18.09
N ASN A 116 1.73 -17.53 18.11
CA ASN A 116 2.10 -18.24 19.33
C ASN A 116 2.74 -17.31 20.37
N ILE A 117 3.60 -16.38 19.96
CA ILE A 117 4.17 -15.35 20.83
C ILE A 117 3.04 -14.51 21.47
N LEU A 118 2.07 -14.09 20.67
CA LEU A 118 1.00 -13.19 21.10
C LEU A 118 -0.04 -13.87 21.99
N VAL A 119 -0.50 -15.06 21.60
CA VAL A 119 -1.69 -15.67 22.19
C VAL A 119 -1.57 -17.17 22.46
N GLY A 120 -0.42 -17.79 22.18
CA GLY A 120 -0.20 -19.23 22.36
C GLY A 120 -0.29 -19.70 23.82
N LYS A 121 -0.17 -18.78 24.79
CA LYS A 121 -0.43 -19.08 26.21
C LYS A 121 -1.92 -19.24 26.55
N SER A 122 -2.79 -18.64 25.73
CA SER A 122 -4.24 -18.60 25.95
C SER A 122 -4.99 -19.54 25.00
N TYR A 123 -4.47 -19.77 23.80
CA TYR A 123 -5.12 -20.57 22.77
C TYR A 123 -4.16 -21.58 22.15
N ASN A 124 -4.69 -22.72 21.74
CA ASN A 124 -3.97 -23.71 20.95
C ASN A 124 -3.97 -23.30 19.47
N VAL A 125 -3.00 -22.47 19.07
CA VAL A 125 -2.90 -21.95 17.70
C VAL A 125 -2.45 -23.06 16.75
N THR A 126 -3.39 -23.56 15.95
CA THR A 126 -3.08 -24.56 14.91
C THR A 126 -2.35 -23.93 13.72
N ARG A 127 -1.50 -24.70 13.04
CA ARG A 127 -0.87 -24.26 11.79
C ARG A 127 -1.93 -23.99 10.70
N PRO A 128 -1.84 -22.91 9.93
CA PRO A 128 -2.68 -22.70 8.75
C PRO A 128 -2.50 -23.83 7.71
N GLU A 129 -3.59 -24.26 7.08
CA GLU A 129 -3.61 -25.24 5.98
C GLU A 129 -3.19 -24.60 4.66
N ALA A 130 -3.53 -23.32 4.49
CA ALA A 130 -3.19 -22.54 3.31
C ALA A 130 -3.07 -21.07 3.67
N ILE A 131 -2.28 -20.34 2.87
CA ILE A 131 -2.26 -18.88 2.90
C ILE A 131 -2.56 -18.31 1.51
N LEU A 132 -3.11 -17.10 1.48
CA LEU A 132 -3.14 -16.26 0.28
C LEU A 132 -2.56 -14.91 0.65
N ARG A 133 -1.54 -14.45 -0.07
CA ARG A 133 -0.91 -13.16 0.19
C ARG A 133 -0.98 -12.22 -1.01
N THR A 134 -0.95 -10.92 -0.72
CA THR A 134 -0.81 -9.89 -1.75
C THR A 134 0.65 -9.62 -2.06
N ASN A 135 0.95 -9.27 -3.31
CA ASN A 135 2.30 -8.93 -3.79
C ASN A 135 2.38 -7.50 -4.37
N TRP A 136 1.67 -6.53 -3.78
CA TRP A 136 1.55 -5.18 -4.32
C TRP A 136 2.89 -4.48 -4.54
N GLY A 137 3.87 -4.69 -3.63
CA GLY A 137 5.17 -4.05 -3.65
C GLY A 137 6.09 -4.54 -4.78
N SER A 138 6.00 -5.82 -5.12
CA SER A 138 6.80 -6.52 -6.12
C SER A 138 6.10 -6.65 -7.48
N TYR A 139 4.76 -6.53 -7.52
CA TYR A 139 4.00 -6.62 -8.75
C TYR A 139 4.34 -5.46 -9.71
N PRO A 140 4.69 -5.75 -10.99
CA PRO A 140 5.31 -4.77 -11.89
C PRO A 140 4.39 -3.59 -12.24
N TYR A 141 3.08 -3.79 -12.20
CA TYR A 141 2.10 -2.76 -12.58
C TYR A 141 1.66 -1.87 -11.41
N THR A 142 2.07 -2.18 -10.17
CA THR A 142 1.75 -1.37 -8.99
C THR A 142 3.02 -0.84 -8.32
N LEU A 143 3.99 -1.71 -8.01
CA LEU A 143 5.26 -1.39 -7.32
C LEU A 143 5.07 -0.77 -5.92
N GLY A 144 3.94 -1.07 -5.29
CA GLY A 144 3.47 -0.53 -4.03
C GLY A 144 1.95 -0.62 -3.94
N SER A 145 1.41 -0.05 -2.86
CA SER A 145 -0.01 -0.11 -2.51
C SER A 145 -0.71 1.20 -2.87
N TYR A 146 -0.46 2.26 -2.09
CA TYR A 146 -1.07 3.56 -2.29
C TYR A 146 -0.15 4.71 -1.86
N SER A 147 -0.46 5.90 -2.37
CA SER A 147 0.28 7.12 -2.10
C SER A 147 0.14 7.60 -0.65
N HIS A 148 1.04 8.47 -0.20
CA HIS A 148 0.92 9.21 1.06
C HIS A 148 1.77 10.49 1.02
N ARG A 149 1.50 11.45 1.90
CA ARG A 149 2.36 12.62 2.11
C ARG A 149 3.62 12.23 2.87
N THR A 150 4.76 12.76 2.46
CA THR A 150 6.03 12.55 3.16
C THR A 150 6.55 13.86 3.76
N VAL A 151 7.42 13.75 4.75
CA VAL A 151 8.18 14.90 5.27
C VAL A 151 8.95 15.60 4.14
N ALA A 152 9.41 14.87 3.11
CA ALA A 152 10.10 15.46 1.97
C ALA A 152 9.16 16.29 1.08
N SER A 153 7.93 15.81 0.83
CA SER A 153 6.93 16.59 0.08
C SER A 153 6.51 17.84 0.86
N ASP A 154 6.33 17.71 2.18
CA ASP A 154 5.95 18.83 3.05
C ASP A 154 7.02 19.92 3.08
N ARG A 155 8.29 19.54 3.24
CA ARG A 155 9.43 20.50 3.22
C ARG A 155 9.55 21.26 1.91
N LYS A 156 9.15 20.66 0.79
CA LYS A 156 9.17 21.29 -0.54
C LYS A 156 7.85 21.97 -0.90
N ASN A 157 6.85 21.95 -0.02
CA ASN A 157 5.49 22.41 -0.29
C ASN A 157 4.86 21.77 -1.56
N LEU A 158 5.24 20.52 -1.86
CA LEU A 158 4.71 19.78 -3.01
C LEU A 158 3.57 18.88 -2.55
N THR A 159 2.53 18.78 -3.38
CA THR A 159 1.26 18.16 -3.07
C THR A 159 0.75 17.26 -4.18
N ASN A 160 -0.33 16.51 -3.87
CA ASN A 160 -1.04 15.73 -4.87
C ASN A 160 -1.64 16.61 -5.99
N ASN A 161 -1.85 17.92 -5.76
CA ASN A 161 -2.24 18.86 -6.81
C ASN A 161 -1.11 19.06 -7.83
N ASP A 162 0.13 19.22 -7.37
CA ASP A 162 1.29 19.34 -8.26
C ASP A 162 1.45 18.09 -9.14
N LEU A 163 1.11 16.90 -8.62
CA LEU A 163 1.02 15.69 -9.42
C LEU A 163 -0.18 15.70 -10.40
N ALA A 164 -1.30 16.30 -10.03
CA ALA A 164 -2.53 16.40 -10.83
C ALA A 164 -2.45 17.42 -11.98
N GLU A 165 -1.53 18.39 -11.93
CA GLU A 165 -1.42 19.42 -12.96
C GLU A 165 -1.23 18.84 -14.36
N SER A 166 -1.89 19.44 -15.36
CA SER A 166 -1.70 19.04 -16.76
C SER A 166 -0.32 19.52 -17.25
N VAL A 167 0.33 18.73 -18.10
CA VAL A 167 1.49 19.23 -18.85
C VAL A 167 0.97 19.94 -20.09
N LEU A 168 1.43 21.16 -20.29
CA LEU A 168 1.07 22.01 -21.41
C LEU A 168 2.21 22.03 -22.43
N ASP A 169 1.90 22.24 -23.71
CA ASP A 169 2.88 22.62 -24.72
C ASP A 169 3.15 24.13 -24.71
N ASP A 170 4.04 24.59 -25.61
CA ASP A 170 4.45 25.99 -25.73
C ASP A 170 3.30 26.95 -26.13
N THR A 171 2.13 26.41 -26.52
CA THR A 171 0.92 27.17 -26.85
C THR A 171 -0.12 27.16 -25.72
N ASN A 172 0.26 26.70 -24.52
CA ASN A 172 -0.62 26.46 -23.38
C ASN A 172 -1.71 25.40 -23.62
N LYS A 173 -1.52 24.52 -24.62
CA LYS A 173 -2.46 23.42 -24.85
C LYS A 173 -2.12 22.24 -23.95
N PRO A 174 -3.10 21.64 -23.24
CA PRO A 174 -2.87 20.45 -22.44
C PRO A 174 -2.56 19.25 -23.35
N VAL A 175 -1.38 18.64 -23.17
CA VAL A 175 -0.90 17.48 -23.93
C VAL A 175 -0.81 16.20 -23.12
N LEU A 176 -0.76 16.31 -21.78
CA LEU A 176 -0.78 15.16 -20.88
C LEU A 176 -1.53 15.50 -19.59
N LEU A 177 -2.50 14.65 -19.22
CA LEU A 177 -3.32 14.78 -18.02
C LEU A 177 -3.02 13.62 -17.06
N PHE A 178 -3.19 13.86 -15.76
CA PHE A 178 -2.93 12.87 -14.71
C PHE A 178 -4.16 12.64 -13.85
N ALA A 179 -4.61 11.38 -13.81
CA ALA A 179 -5.68 10.89 -12.94
C ALA A 179 -5.18 9.71 -12.10
N GLY A 180 -6.02 9.25 -11.16
CA GLY A 180 -5.71 8.16 -10.24
C GLY A 180 -5.57 8.65 -8.81
N GLU A 181 -5.57 7.71 -7.85
CA GLU A 181 -5.64 7.99 -6.40
C GLU A 181 -4.62 9.05 -5.96
N ALA A 182 -3.39 8.97 -6.47
CA ALA A 182 -2.30 9.85 -6.06
C ALA A 182 -2.49 11.31 -6.50
N THR A 183 -3.48 11.61 -7.35
CA THR A 183 -3.74 12.96 -7.88
C THR A 183 -4.91 13.66 -7.20
N HIS A 184 -5.51 13.06 -6.16
CA HIS A 184 -6.57 13.72 -5.40
C HIS A 184 -5.97 14.56 -4.25
N PRO A 185 -6.35 15.83 -4.04
CA PRO A 185 -5.81 16.66 -2.95
C PRO A 185 -6.11 16.13 -1.55
N HIS A 186 -7.33 15.61 -1.34
CA HIS A 186 -7.82 15.20 -0.02
C HIS A 186 -8.06 13.69 0.16
N TYR A 187 -8.54 13.01 -0.88
CA TYR A 187 -8.90 11.58 -0.86
C TYR A 187 -7.91 10.69 -1.59
N TYR A 188 -6.62 11.04 -1.57
CA TYR A 188 -5.58 10.14 -2.05
C TYR A 188 -5.57 8.85 -1.23
N SER A 189 -4.98 7.79 -1.78
CA SER A 189 -4.99 6.42 -1.24
C SER A 189 -6.35 5.71 -1.24
N THR A 190 -7.37 6.25 -1.91
CA THR A 190 -8.72 5.69 -1.91
C THR A 190 -9.26 5.39 -3.31
N VAL A 191 -10.21 4.45 -3.38
CA VAL A 191 -10.91 4.12 -4.62
C VAL A 191 -11.79 5.29 -5.11
N HIS A 192 -12.52 5.95 -4.20
CA HIS A 192 -13.38 7.08 -4.58
C HIS A 192 -12.55 8.28 -5.04
N GLY A 193 -11.40 8.56 -4.42
CA GLY A 193 -10.46 9.57 -4.92
C GLY A 193 -9.94 9.25 -6.33
N ALA A 194 -9.64 7.97 -6.62
CA ALA A 194 -9.29 7.56 -7.99
C ALA A 194 -10.43 7.78 -8.99
N LEU A 195 -11.67 7.45 -8.61
CA LEU A 195 -12.86 7.68 -9.43
C LEU A 195 -13.06 9.18 -9.72
N ASP A 196 -12.98 10.01 -8.69
CA ASP A 196 -13.22 11.44 -8.79
C ASP A 196 -12.15 12.14 -9.64
N THR A 197 -10.88 11.76 -9.48
CA THR A 197 -9.80 12.28 -10.34
C THR A 197 -9.96 11.85 -11.80
N GLY A 198 -10.47 10.64 -12.06
CA GLY A 198 -10.81 10.19 -13.41
C GLY A 198 -11.90 11.07 -14.04
N ARG A 199 -12.98 11.35 -13.31
CA ARG A 199 -14.05 12.26 -13.74
C ARG A 199 -13.54 13.69 -13.96
N ARG A 200 -12.68 14.17 -13.06
CA ARG A 200 -12.06 15.51 -13.16
C ARG A 200 -11.29 15.66 -14.48
N GLU A 201 -10.39 14.74 -14.81
CA GLU A 201 -9.61 14.84 -16.05
C GLU A 201 -10.48 14.61 -17.31
N ALA A 202 -11.49 13.74 -17.25
CA ALA A 202 -12.45 13.58 -18.35
C ALA A 202 -13.21 14.88 -18.64
N ASN A 203 -13.69 15.57 -17.61
CA ASN A 203 -14.40 16.86 -17.75
C ASN A 203 -13.47 17.96 -18.29
N LYS A 204 -12.19 18.00 -17.89
CA LYS A 204 -11.21 18.92 -18.47
C LYS A 204 -11.08 18.73 -19.99
N LEU A 205 -11.01 17.48 -20.45
CA LEU A 205 -10.96 17.17 -21.89
C LEU A 205 -12.22 17.64 -22.61
N ILE A 206 -13.41 17.33 -22.08
CA ILE A 206 -14.69 17.76 -22.67
C ILE A 206 -14.73 19.29 -22.80
N GLN A 207 -14.42 20.01 -21.73
CA GLN A 207 -14.40 21.48 -21.74
C GLN A 207 -13.40 22.05 -22.76
N TYR A 208 -12.20 21.46 -22.86
CA TYR A 208 -11.20 21.89 -23.83
C TYR A 208 -11.69 21.71 -25.28
N PHE A 209 -12.32 20.57 -25.61
CA PHE A 209 -12.86 20.32 -26.94
C PHE A 209 -14.10 21.16 -27.26
N ASP A 210 -14.95 21.42 -26.27
CA ASP A 210 -16.12 22.29 -26.45
C ASP A 210 -15.71 23.74 -26.71
N LEU A 211 -14.72 24.26 -25.98
CA LEU A 211 -14.20 25.62 -26.19
C LEU A 211 -13.51 25.77 -27.54
N THR A 212 -12.74 24.77 -27.96
CA THR A 212 -12.07 24.78 -29.28
C THR A 212 -13.03 24.58 -30.44
N SER A 213 -14.18 23.92 -30.23
CA SER A 213 -15.24 23.81 -31.27
C SER A 213 -15.99 25.14 -31.52
N LYS A 214 -15.88 26.11 -30.60
CA LYS A 214 -16.56 27.41 -30.66
C LYS A 214 -15.64 28.57 -31.08
N ALA A 215 -14.34 28.32 -31.23
CA ALA A 215 -13.33 29.32 -31.62
C ALA A 215 -12.95 29.16 -33.09
#